data_AF-A0A497MSZ2-F1
#
_entry.id   AF-A0A497MSZ2-F1
#
_cell.length_a   1.000
_cell.length_b   1.000
_cell.length_c   1.000
_cell.angle_alpha   90.00
_cell.angle_beta   90.00
_cell.angle_gamma   90.00
#
_symmetry.space_group_name_H-M   'P 1'
#
loop_
_entity.id
_entity.type
_entity.pdbx_description
1 polymer ?
#
loop_
_entity_poly.entity_id
_entity_poly.type
_entity_poly.pdbx_seq_one_letter_code
_entity_poly.pdbx_strand_id
1 'polypeptide(L)'
;MTEYRCEVCGKLVEPLPYICNYCGGIFCVEHRLPEKHNCVRLRELREFKPEETQPLTPLLAEFERAEKNRRKGFLSKLKRRLFRRE
;
A
#
# COMPACT_ATOMS: atom_id res chain seq x y z
N MET A 1 -16.54 -32.61 14.17
CA MET A 1 -16.91 -31.33 13.55
C MET A 1 -16.64 -30.23 14.56
N THR A 2 -15.74 -29.31 14.28
CA THR A 2 -15.48 -28.15 15.14
C THR A 2 -16.59 -27.13 14.92
N GLU A 3 -17.45 -26.92 15.92
CA GLU A 3 -18.49 -25.89 15.87
C GLU A 3 -17.89 -24.53 16.22
N TYR A 4 -18.06 -23.55 15.34
CA TYR A 4 -17.60 -22.18 15.58
C TYR A 4 -18.77 -21.31 16.07
N ARG A 5 -18.53 -20.46 17.07
CA ARG A 5 -19.52 -19.52 17.60
C ARG A 5 -19.01 -18.10 17.45
N CYS A 6 -19.93 -17.19 17.14
CA CYS A 6 -19.60 -15.77 17.05
C CYS A 6 -19.32 -15.23 18.46
N GLU A 7 -18.17 -14.60 18.65
CA GLU A 7 -17.78 -14.03 19.95
C GLU A 7 -18.66 -12.83 20.38
N VAL A 8 -19.40 -12.21 19.46
CA VAL A 8 -20.30 -11.08 19.76
C VAL A 8 -21.69 -11.54 20.18
N CYS A 9 -22.29 -12.48 19.46
CA CYS A 9 -23.70 -12.86 19.65
C CYS A 9 -23.94 -14.32 20.01
N GLY A 10 -22.89 -15.14 20.11
CA GLY A 10 -22.97 -16.56 20.51
C GLY A 10 -23.62 -17.50 19.48
N LYS A 11 -24.14 -16.97 18.37
CA LYS A 11 -24.73 -17.76 17.28
C LYS A 11 -23.67 -18.67 16.65
N LEU A 12 -24.09 -19.87 16.27
CA LEU A 12 -23.28 -20.77 15.45
C LEU A 12 -22.93 -20.08 14.13
N VAL A 13 -21.66 -20.22 13.74
CA VAL A 13 -21.15 -19.62 12.50
C VAL A 13 -21.12 -20.70 11.43
N GLU A 14 -22.17 -20.72 10.64
CA GLU A 14 -22.35 -21.62 9.49
C GLU A 14 -22.61 -20.78 8.24
N PRO A 15 -22.14 -21.21 7.04
CA PRO A 15 -21.35 -22.41 6.76
C PRO A 15 -19.83 -22.26 7.02
N LEU A 16 -19.32 -21.03 7.20
CA LEU A 16 -17.89 -20.77 7.37
C LEU A 16 -17.64 -19.65 8.40
N PRO A 17 -16.70 -19.83 9.36
CA PRO A 17 -16.30 -18.76 10.28
C PRO A 17 -15.60 -17.61 9.58
N TYR A 18 -15.94 -16.37 9.96
CA TYR A 18 -15.11 -15.21 9.63
C TYR A 18 -14.08 -15.00 10.72
N ILE A 19 -12.80 -15.11 10.35
CA ILE A 19 -11.67 -14.82 11.24
C ILE A 19 -11.17 -13.41 10.94
N CYS A 20 -11.16 -12.54 11.93
CA CYS A 20 -10.69 -11.17 11.76
C CYS A 20 -9.16 -11.14 11.63
N ASN A 21 -8.61 -10.59 10.54
CA ASN A 21 -7.15 -10.50 10.34
C ASN A 21 -6.43 -9.59 11.34
N TYR A 22 -7.17 -8.73 12.05
CA TYR A 22 -6.61 -7.78 13.00
C TYR A 22 -6.54 -8.36 14.41
N CYS A 23 -7.64 -8.93 14.92
CA CYS A 23 -7.72 -9.45 16.29
C CYS A 23 -7.77 -10.99 16.39
N GLY A 24 -7.89 -11.73 15.29
CA GLY A 24 -7.96 -13.19 15.28
C GLY A 24 -9.29 -13.80 15.73
N GLY A 25 -10.26 -12.97 16.17
CA GLY A 25 -11.55 -13.44 16.67
C GLY A 25 -12.46 -14.02 15.59
N ILE A 26 -13.43 -14.84 16.02
CA ILE A 26 -14.38 -15.56 15.17
C ILE A 26 -15.77 -14.92 15.20
N PHE A 27 -16.29 -14.58 14.03
CA PHE A 27 -17.54 -13.82 13.88
C PHE A 27 -18.48 -14.40 12.82
N CYS A 28 -19.78 -14.17 12.98
CA CYS A 28 -20.78 -14.46 11.96
C CYS A 28 -20.82 -13.37 10.88
N VAL A 29 -21.58 -13.61 9.80
CA VAL A 29 -21.77 -12.67 8.67
C VAL A 29 -22.16 -11.27 9.16
N GLU A 30 -22.99 -11.19 10.20
CA GLU A 30 -23.45 -9.93 10.78
C GLU A 30 -22.37 -9.17 11.54
N HIS A 31 -21.40 -9.86 12.16
CA HIS A 31 -20.34 -9.24 12.99
C HIS A 31 -18.94 -9.30 12.36
N ARG A 32 -18.84 -9.72 11.09
CA ARG A 32 -17.55 -9.90 10.39
C ARG A 32 -16.72 -8.61 10.25
N LEU A 33 -17.39 -7.45 10.25
CA LEU A 33 -16.71 -6.16 10.08
C LEU A 33 -16.03 -5.73 11.39
N PRO A 34 -14.79 -5.22 11.35
CA PRO A 34 -14.07 -4.72 12.53
C PRO A 34 -14.86 -3.75 13.40
N GLU A 35 -15.71 -2.92 12.79
CA GLU A 35 -16.56 -1.94 13.49
C GLU A 35 -17.73 -2.60 14.23
N LYS A 36 -18.24 -3.73 13.73
CA LYS A 36 -19.40 -4.42 14.31
C LYS A 36 -19.04 -5.33 15.48
N HIS A 37 -17.76 -5.64 15.68
CA HIS A 37 -17.29 -6.41 16.84
C HIS A 37 -16.32 -5.61 17.73
N ASN A 38 -16.25 -4.28 17.58
CA ASN A 38 -15.35 -3.42 18.35
C ASN A 38 -13.90 -3.92 18.34
N CYS A 39 -13.35 -4.17 17.15
CA CYS A 39 -12.02 -4.72 16.98
C CYS A 39 -10.95 -3.89 17.70
N VAL A 40 -10.29 -4.48 18.70
CA VAL A 40 -9.25 -3.82 19.52
C VAL A 40 -8.13 -3.24 18.64
N ARG A 41 -7.67 -4.04 17.67
CA ARG A 41 -6.57 -3.70 16.77
C ARG A 41 -6.94 -2.66 15.72
N LEU A 42 -8.23 -2.45 15.44
CA LEU A 42 -8.68 -1.35 14.58
C LEU A 42 -8.43 0.01 15.24
N ARG A 43 -8.54 0.09 16.57
CA ARG A 43 -8.31 1.33 17.30
C ARG A 43 -6.84 1.74 17.22
N GLU A 44 -5.93 0.80 17.44
CA GLU A 44 -4.49 1.02 17.31
C GLU A 44 -4.11 1.52 15.91
N LEU A 45 -4.67 0.91 14.87
CA LEU A 45 -4.41 1.31 13.48
C LEU A 45 -4.92 2.71 13.15
N ARG A 46 -6.02 3.15 13.76
CA ARG A 46 -6.54 4.52 13.59
C ARG A 46 -5.63 5.57 14.23
N GLU A 47 -4.89 5.19 15.28
CA GLU A 47 -3.98 6.07 16.02
C GLU A 47 -2.56 6.04 15.44
N PHE A 48 -2.23 5.06 14.60
CA PHE A 48 -0.92 4.93 13.98
C PHE A 48 -0.60 6.12 13.07
N LYS A 49 0.46 6.86 13.41
CA LYS A 49 1.08 7.86 12.55
C LYS A 49 2.26 7.18 11.86
N PRO A 50 2.24 6.99 10.53
CA PRO A 50 3.39 6.43 9.84
C PRO A 50 4.59 7.35 10.05
N GLU A 51 5.77 6.76 10.30
CA GLU A 51 7.01 7.51 10.25
C GLU A 51 7.17 8.18 8.87
N GLU A 52 7.63 9.42 8.86
CA GLU A 52 7.90 10.18 7.64
C GLU A 52 9.03 9.50 6.87
N THR A 53 8.68 8.61 5.93
CA THR A 53 9.66 8.10 4.96
C THR A 53 10.09 9.25 4.08
N GLN A 54 11.40 9.45 3.91
CA GLN A 54 11.91 10.46 2.99
C GLN A 54 11.23 10.27 1.62
N PRO A 55 10.61 11.32 1.06
CA PRO A 55 9.91 11.18 -0.20
C PRO A 55 10.91 10.76 -1.26
N LEU A 56 10.52 9.85 -2.14
CA LEU A 56 11.36 9.42 -3.27
C LEU A 56 11.56 10.54 -4.32
N THR A 57 10.99 11.72 -4.10
CA THR A 57 11.00 12.86 -5.03
C THR A 57 12.41 13.37 -5.35
N PRO A 58 13.40 13.43 -4.44
CA PRO A 58 14.76 13.84 -4.80
C PRO A 58 15.43 12.82 -5.72
N LEU A 59 15.26 11.53 -5.42
CA LEU A 59 15.81 10.45 -6.25
C LEU A 59 15.17 10.45 -7.65
N LEU A 60 13.84 10.60 -7.73
CA LEU A 60 13.12 10.73 -9.02
C LEU A 60 13.63 11.95 -9.81
N ALA A 61 13.83 13.09 -9.16
CA ALA A 61 14.35 14.29 -9.80
C ALA A 61 15.78 14.10 -10.33
N GLU A 62 16.63 13.33 -9.63
CA GLU A 62 17.97 12.97 -10.09
C GLU A 62 17.93 12.09 -11.34
N PHE A 63 17.10 11.05 -11.34
CA PHE A 63 16.93 10.17 -12.51
C PHE A 63 16.45 10.96 -13.75
N GLU A 64 15.44 11.82 -13.60
CA GLU A 64 14.92 12.63 -14.71
C GLU A 64 15.98 13.59 -15.30
N ARG A 65 16.81 14.21 -14.44
CA ARG A 65 17.90 15.08 -14.88
C ARG A 65 18.95 14.28 -15.67
N ALA A 66 19.30 13.09 -15.19
CA ALA A 66 20.24 12.21 -15.87
C ALA A 66 19.72 11.79 -17.26
N GLU A 67 18.44 11.46 -17.39
CA GLU A 67 17.82 11.12 -18.68
C GLU A 67 17.80 12.31 -19.66
N LYS A 68 17.43 13.51 -19.21
CA LYS A 68 17.44 14.73 -20.04
C LYS A 68 18.84 15.03 -20.56
N ASN A 69 19.87 14.81 -19.75
CA ASN A 69 21.26 14.99 -20.17
C ASN A 69 21.69 13.94 -21.20
N ARG A 70 21.28 12.67 -21.07
CA ARG A 70 21.50 11.64 -22.11
C ARG A 70 20.82 12.01 -23.44
N ARG A 71 19.55 12.47 -23.40
CA ARG A 71 18.80 12.89 -24.60
C ARG A 71 19.42 14.11 -25.31
N LYS A 72 19.94 15.09 -24.55
CA LYS A 72 20.67 16.26 -25.12
C LYS A 72 22.03 15.89 -25.72
N GLY A 73 22.72 14.88 -25.17
CA GLY A 73 24.02 14.41 -25.65
C GLY A 73 24.01 13.90 -27.10
N PHE A 74 22.90 13.30 -27.53
CA PHE A 74 22.73 12.77 -28.89
C PHE A 74 22.52 13.88 -29.94
N LEU A 75 21.70 14.90 -29.63
CA LEU A 75 21.44 16.04 -30.52
C LEU A 75 22.67 16.97 -30.69
N SER A 76 23.52 17.08 -29.68
CA SER A 76 24.75 17.89 -29.77
C SER A 76 25.86 17.30 -30.66
N LYS A 77 25.85 15.98 -30.89
CA LYS A 77 26.75 15.30 -31.83
C LYS A 77 26.34 15.52 -33.29
N LEU A 78 25.04 15.65 -33.55
CA LEU A 78 24.51 15.89 -34.90
C LEU A 78 24.76 17.33 -35.39
N LYS A 79 24.67 18.34 -34.49
CA LYS A 79 24.96 19.75 -34.85
C LYS A 79 26.44 20.05 -35.14
N ARG A 80 27.38 19.25 -34.62
CA ARG A 80 28.83 19.45 -34.88
C ARG A 80 29.32 18.92 -36.22
N ARG A 81 28.56 18.04 -36.90
CA ARG A 81 28.94 17.49 -38.21
C ARG A 81 28.43 18.32 -39.40
N LEU A 82 27.43 19.18 -39.21
CA LEU A 82 26.87 20.00 -40.28
C LEU A 82 27.52 21.39 -40.43
N PHE A 83 28.20 21.90 -39.40
CA PHE A 83 28.81 23.25 -39.39
C PHE A 83 30.36 23.25 -39.50
N ARG A 84 30.98 22.20 -40.06
CA ARG A 84 32.44 22.08 -40.24
C ARG A 84 32.84 21.95 -41.71
N ARG A 85 32.24 22.77 -42.56
CA ARG A 85 32.59 22.94 -43.97
C ARG A 85 32.42 24.41 -44.34
N GLU A 86 33.43 25.19 -44.00
CA GLU A 86 33.89 26.44 -44.63
C GLU A 86 35.36 26.60 -44.25
#